data_AF-A0A843D7G8-F1
#
_entry.id   AF-A0A843D7G8-F1
#
_cell.length_a   1.000
_cell.length_b   1.000
_cell.length_c   1.000
_cell.angle_alpha   90.00
_cell.angle_beta   90.00
_cell.angle_gamma   90.00
#
_symmetry.space_group_name_H-M   'P 1'
#
loop_
_entity.id
_entity.type
_entity.pdbx_description
1 polymer ?
#
loop_
_entity_poly.entity_id
_entity_poly.type
_entity_poly.pdbx_seq_one_letter_code
_entity_poly.pdbx_strand_id
1 'polypeptide(L)'
;MVMASISDLVVGGRIVKPGNSQQFNTGDWRTYVPVVDQDKCIDCMSCWIYCPDDSIVFREGHMSGFKLTHCKGCGICSKVCPKDAITMREE
;
A
#
# COMPACT_ATOMS: atom_id res chain seq x y z
N MET A 1 0.75 -0.18 17.55
CA MET A 1 -0.62 -0.28 17.02
C MET A 1 -0.91 -1.77 16.89
N VAL A 2 -1.89 -2.27 17.62
CA VAL A 2 -2.04 -3.71 17.94
C VAL A 2 -2.63 -4.43 16.72
N MET A 3 -1.99 -5.51 16.27
CA MET A 3 -2.56 -6.43 15.27
C MET A 3 -3.93 -6.89 15.76
N ALA A 4 -4.95 -6.91 14.90
CA ALA A 4 -6.24 -7.46 15.29
C ALA A 4 -6.06 -8.94 15.63
N SER A 5 -6.21 -9.31 16.91
CA SER A 5 -6.22 -10.72 17.31
C SER A 5 -7.48 -11.36 16.70
N ILE A 6 -7.43 -12.67 16.44
CA ILE A 6 -8.60 -13.41 15.99
C ILE A 6 -9.79 -13.25 16.95
N SER A 7 -9.50 -13.06 18.25
CA SER A 7 -10.50 -12.77 19.29
C SER A 7 -11.22 -11.43 19.10
N ASP A 8 -10.59 -10.49 18.38
CA ASP A 8 -11.08 -9.12 18.20
C ASP A 8 -11.89 -8.99 16.90
N LEU A 9 -11.86 -10.02 16.05
CA LEU A 9 -12.59 -10.04 14.79
C LEU A 9 -14.07 -10.37 15.04
N VAL A 10 -14.94 -9.68 14.29
CA VAL A 10 -16.37 -9.97 14.32
C VAL A 10 -16.61 -11.36 13.73
N VAL A 11 -17.44 -12.16 14.41
CA VAL A 11 -17.84 -13.50 13.97
C VAL A 11 -18.27 -13.48 12.49
N GLY A 12 -17.62 -14.33 11.70
CA GLY A 12 -17.91 -14.49 10.27
C GLY A 12 -17.38 -13.36 9.37
N GLY A 13 -16.43 -12.54 9.83
CA GLY A 13 -15.85 -11.46 9.01
C GLY A 13 -16.84 -10.35 8.66
N ARG A 14 -17.88 -10.17 9.49
CA ARG A 14 -18.96 -9.22 9.22
C ARG A 14 -18.49 -7.78 9.34
N ILE A 15 -18.85 -6.97 8.35
CA ILE A 15 -18.71 -5.51 8.40
C ILE A 15 -19.89 -4.94 9.20
N VAL A 16 -19.66 -4.64 10.48
CA VAL A 16 -20.71 -4.14 11.41
C VAL A 16 -20.79 -2.62 11.46
N LYS A 17 -19.80 -1.91 10.90
CA LYS A 17 -19.77 -0.44 10.82
C LYS A 17 -19.33 -0.02 9.41
N PRO A 18 -20.03 0.92 8.75
CA PRO A 18 -19.62 1.42 7.44
C PRO A 18 -18.29 2.19 7.55
N GLY A 19 -17.50 2.19 6.46
CA GLY A 19 -16.25 2.97 6.37
C GLY A 19 -15.11 2.49 7.27
N ASN A 20 -15.18 1.27 7.81
CA ASN A 20 -14.18 0.73 8.74
C ASN A 20 -12.90 0.21 8.07
N SER A 21 -12.81 0.19 6.73
CA SER A 21 -11.64 -0.31 5.99
C SER A 21 -10.35 0.42 6.38
N GLN A 22 -10.42 1.73 6.63
CA GLN A 22 -9.28 2.55 7.06
C GLN A 22 -8.69 2.14 8.42
N GLN A 23 -9.47 1.43 9.23
CA GLN A 23 -9.06 0.98 10.57
C GLN A 23 -8.39 -0.40 10.53
N PHE A 24 -8.52 -1.13 9.43
CA PHE A 24 -8.01 -2.49 9.30
C PHE A 24 -6.62 -2.46 8.65
N ASN A 25 -5.58 -2.80 9.43
CA ASN A 25 -4.22 -2.88 8.94
C ASN A 25 -4.06 -4.10 8.02
N THR A 26 -3.99 -3.87 6.70
CA THR A 26 -3.67 -4.91 5.70
C THR A 26 -2.18 -5.01 5.40
N GLY A 27 -1.34 -4.22 6.07
CA GLY A 27 0.10 -4.20 5.86
C GLY A 27 0.77 -5.54 6.14
N ASP A 28 0.25 -6.30 7.09
CA ASP A 28 0.83 -7.58 7.53
C ASP A 28 0.64 -8.73 6.52
N TRP A 29 -0.06 -8.48 5.40
CA TRP A 29 -0.26 -9.48 4.33
C TRP A 29 0.93 -9.57 3.38
N ARG A 30 1.90 -8.66 3.53
CA ARG A 30 3.05 -8.55 2.65
C ARG A 30 4.07 -9.65 2.91
N THR A 31 4.70 -10.06 1.82
CA THR A 31 6.02 -10.73 1.82
C THR A 31 7.10 -9.82 1.24
N TYR A 32 6.69 -8.81 0.45
CA TYR A 32 7.59 -7.87 -0.21
C TYR A 32 7.11 -6.43 -0.01
N VAL A 33 8.06 -5.51 0.18
CA VAL A 33 7.85 -4.08 0.35
C VAL A 33 8.33 -3.31 -0.90
N PRO A 34 7.56 -2.33 -1.42
CA PRO A 34 8.02 -1.48 -2.51
C PRO A 34 9.00 -0.42 -2.01
N VAL A 35 10.06 -0.17 -2.76
CA VAL A 35 11.04 0.89 -2.54
C VAL A 35 11.12 1.75 -3.80
N VAL A 36 10.97 3.07 -3.65
CA VAL A 36 11.06 4.03 -4.75
C VAL A 36 12.48 4.62 -4.82
N ASP A 37 13.01 4.66 -6.03
CA ASP A 37 14.21 5.38 -6.44
C ASP A 37 13.77 6.77 -6.93
N GLN A 38 13.99 7.79 -6.09
CA GLN A 38 13.51 9.15 -6.37
C GLN A 38 14.25 9.82 -7.53
N ASP A 39 15.47 9.39 -7.84
CA ASP A 39 16.25 9.94 -8.94
C ASP A 39 15.68 9.49 -10.31
N LYS A 40 14.93 8.39 -10.34
CA LYS A 40 14.25 7.88 -11.54
C LYS A 40 12.77 8.27 -11.63
N CYS A 41 12.16 8.60 -10.49
CA CYS A 41 10.76 8.98 -10.44
C CYS A 41 10.53 10.28 -11.22
N ILE A 42 9.44 10.31 -12.00
CA ILE A 42 9.03 11.49 -12.80
C ILE A 42 7.66 12.02 -12.39
N ASP A 43 7.17 11.61 -11.20
CA ASP A 43 5.89 12.05 -10.63
C ASP A 43 4.66 11.85 -11.52
N CYS A 44 4.72 10.89 -12.46
CA CYS A 44 3.67 10.63 -13.45
C CYS A 44 2.36 10.03 -12.88
N MET A 45 2.30 9.75 -11.58
CA MET A 45 1.15 9.17 -10.88
C MET A 45 0.66 7.79 -11.37
N SER A 46 1.38 7.11 -12.27
CA SER A 46 0.98 5.77 -12.76
C SER A 46 0.89 4.76 -11.60
N CYS A 47 1.86 4.74 -10.69
CA CYS A 47 1.80 3.86 -9.53
C CYS A 47 0.58 4.16 -8.63
N TRP A 48 0.20 5.43 -8.49
CA TRP A 48 -0.93 5.89 -7.68
C TRP A 48 -2.27 5.44 -8.26
N ILE A 49 -2.53 5.71 -9.55
CA ILE A 49 -3.81 5.38 -10.19
C ILE A 49 -4.06 3.87 -10.26
N TYR A 50 -3.01 3.05 -10.36
CA TYR A 50 -3.11 1.59 -10.42
C TYR A 50 -3.05 0.91 -9.05
N CYS A 51 -2.83 1.64 -7.96
CA CYS A 51 -2.78 1.02 -6.64
C CYS A 51 -4.20 0.63 -6.18
N PRO A 52 -4.49 -0.67 -5.95
CA PRO A 52 -5.84 -1.11 -5.57
C PRO A 52 -6.21 -0.75 -4.12
N ASP A 53 -5.22 -0.41 -3.29
CA ASP A 53 -5.36 -0.24 -1.85
C ASP A 53 -5.00 1.19 -1.39
N ASP A 54 -5.00 2.18 -2.30
CA ASP A 54 -4.70 3.59 -2.00
C ASP A 54 -3.45 3.77 -1.11
N SER A 55 -2.39 3.05 -1.47
CA SER A 55 -1.19 2.91 -0.64
C SER A 55 0.01 3.69 -1.16
N ILE A 56 -0.17 4.51 -2.20
CA ILE A 56 0.86 5.40 -2.74
C ILE A 56 0.64 6.79 -2.17
N VAL A 57 1.67 7.38 -1.57
CA VAL A 57 1.58 8.70 -0.95
C VAL A 57 2.13 9.73 -1.92
N PHE A 58 1.28 10.67 -2.35
CA PHE A 58 1.71 11.89 -3.05
C PHE A 58 1.55 13.08 -2.10
N ARG A 59 2.58 13.94 -2.01
CA ARG A 59 2.54 15.21 -1.28
C ARG A 59 3.13 16.29 -2.14
N GLU A 60 2.48 17.44 -2.17
CA GLU A 60 2.97 18.62 -2.91
C GLU A 60 3.26 18.33 -4.40
N GLY A 61 2.52 17.39 -4.99
CA GLY A 61 2.73 16.98 -6.39
C GLY A 61 3.80 15.90 -6.61
N HIS A 62 4.50 15.45 -5.56
CA HIS A 62 5.59 14.49 -5.65
C HIS A 62 5.24 13.13 -5.03
N MET A 63 5.72 12.06 -5.68
CA MET A 63 5.66 10.71 -5.12
C MET A 63 6.53 10.67 -3.85
N SER A 64 5.89 10.56 -2.69
CA SER A 64 6.51 10.72 -1.38
C SER A 64 6.66 9.40 -0.61
N GLY A 65 6.35 8.26 -1.23
CA GLY A 65 6.50 6.93 -0.64
C GLY A 65 5.19 6.14 -0.55
N PHE A 66 5.10 5.28 0.47
CA PHE A 66 4.04 4.26 0.57
C PHE A 66 3.39 4.25 1.97
N LYS A 67 2.06 4.08 2.01
CA LYS A 67 1.31 3.82 3.24
C LYS A 67 1.46 2.33 3.60
N LEU A 68 2.52 1.98 4.31
CA LEU A 68 2.82 0.58 4.68
C LEU A 68 1.82 -0.04 5.67
N THR A 69 0.88 0.72 6.23
CA THR A 69 -0.22 0.13 7.02
C THR A 69 -1.31 -0.48 6.14
N HIS A 70 -1.32 -0.23 4.83
CA HIS A 70 -2.34 -0.79 3.93
C HIS A 70 -1.74 -1.43 2.68
N CYS A 71 -0.49 -1.13 2.34
CA CYS A 71 0.21 -1.76 1.22
C CYS A 71 0.23 -3.29 1.41
N LYS A 72 -0.26 -4.05 0.43
CA LYS A 72 -0.22 -5.53 0.46
C LYS A 72 0.96 -6.13 -0.30
N GLY A 73 1.87 -5.29 -0.80
CA GLY A 73 3.10 -5.80 -1.43
C GLY A 73 2.86 -6.51 -2.76
N CYS A 74 1.74 -6.22 -3.43
CA CYS A 74 1.31 -6.90 -4.65
C CYS A 74 2.19 -6.64 -5.89
N GLY A 75 3.08 -5.64 -5.84
CA GLY A 75 4.02 -5.32 -6.91
C GLY A 75 3.43 -4.60 -8.14
N ILE A 76 2.13 -4.30 -8.16
CA ILE A 76 1.49 -3.61 -9.30
C ILE A 76 2.18 -2.26 -9.58
N CYS A 77 2.48 -1.48 -8.53
CA CYS A 77 3.15 -0.18 -8.65
C CYS A 77 4.51 -0.28 -9.36
N SER A 78 5.27 -1.35 -9.08
CA SER A 78 6.55 -1.64 -9.75
C SER A 78 6.32 -1.98 -11.22
N LYS A 79 5.37 -2.88 -11.51
CA LYS A 79 5.08 -3.34 -12.88
C LYS A 79 4.57 -2.23 -13.81
N VAL A 80 3.82 -1.25 -13.29
CA VAL A 80 3.26 -0.16 -14.11
C VAL A 80 4.16 1.06 -14.20
N CYS A 81 5.28 1.08 -13.47
CA CYS A 81 6.17 2.25 -13.46
C CYS A 81 6.89 2.37 -14.81
N PRO A 82 6.67 3.44 -15.60
CA PRO A 82 7.29 3.57 -16.93
C PRO A 82 8.80 3.87 -16.88
N LYS A 83 9.34 4.10 -15.68
CA LYS A 83 10.75 4.45 -15.45
C LYS A 83 11.51 3.41 -14.62
N ASP A 84 10.86 2.28 -14.31
CA ASP A 84 11.40 1.26 -13.40
C ASP A 84 11.92 1.85 -12.08
N ALA A 85 11.26 2.90 -11.60
CA ALA A 85 11.66 3.65 -10.41
C ALA A 85 11.24 2.95 -9.10
N ILE A 86 10.49 1.84 -9.16
CA ILE A 86 10.00 1.12 -7.97
C ILE A 86 10.49 -0.31 -8.04
N THR A 87 11.18 -0.76 -6.99
CA THR A 87 11.62 -2.15 -6.84
C THR A 87 10.95 -2.81 -5.64
N MET A 88 10.62 -4.09 -5.76
CA MET A 88 10.12 -4.90 -4.63
C MET A 88 11.30 -5.55 -3.89
N ARG A 89 11.32 -5.45 -2.55
CA ARG A 89 12.30 -6.08 -1.65
C ARG A 89 11.59 -6.99 -0.68
N GLU A 90 12.26 -8.03 -0.20
CA GLU A 90 11.74 -8.85 0.90
C GLU A 90 11.58 -7.97 2.15
N GLU A 91 10.50 -8.19 2.90
CA GLU A 91 10.17 -7.39 4.10
C GLU A 91 11.01 -7.75 5.32
#